data_AF-A0A800FJ71-F1
#
_entry.id   AF-A0A800FJ71-F1
#
_cell.length_a   1.000
_cell.length_b   1.000
_cell.length_c   1.000
_cell.angle_alpha   90.00
_cell.angle_beta   90.00
_cell.angle_gamma   90.00
#
_symmetry.space_group_name_H-M   'P 1'
#
loop_
_entity.id
_entity.type
_entity.pdbx_description
1 polymer ?
#
loop_
_entity_poly.entity_id
_entity_poly.type
_entity_poly.pdbx_seq_one_letter_code
_entity_poly.pdbx_strand_id
1 'polypeptide(L)'
;HELLVATILSAQCTDHRVNQVSSGLFKKYSSIEAFAFANLNELSKDIYSCGYHNQKAKSIQGSSLAILNDYEGEVPQTMEELIKLPGV
;
A
#
# COMPACT_ATOMS: atom_id res chain seq x y z
N HIS A 1 7.69 -4.68 2.35
CA HIS A 1 6.30 -4.28 2.06
C HIS A 1 6.10 -2.76 2.16
N GLU A 2 6.67 -2.06 3.14
CA GLU A 2 6.55 -0.58 3.25
C GLU A 2 6.93 0.18 1.97
N LEU A 3 8.03 -0.20 1.33
CA LEU A 3 8.47 0.40 0.06
C LEU A 3 7.42 0.26 -1.05
N LEU A 4 6.76 -0.91 -1.15
CA LEU A 4 5.69 -1.16 -2.12
C LEU A 4 4.51 -0.22 -1.88
N VAL A 5 4.09 -0.09 -0.61
CA VAL A 5 3.00 0.81 -0.23
C VAL A 5 3.37 2.27 -0.54
N ALA A 6 4.61 2.68 -0.25
CA ALA A 6 5.11 4.01 -0.60
C ALA A 6 5.10 4.27 -2.11
N THR A 7 5.45 3.27 -2.94
CA THR A 7 5.38 3.35 -4.40
C THR A 7 3.94 3.51 -4.89
N ILE A 8 2.98 2.77 -4.34
CA ILE A 8 1.56 2.95 -4.68
C ILE A 8 1.07 4.35 -4.27
N LEU A 9 1.55 4.87 -3.14
CA LEU A 9 1.21 6.22 -2.66
C LEU A 9 1.83 7.34 -3.51
N SER A 10 3.01 7.14 -4.10
CA SER A 10 3.72 8.16 -4.88
C SER A 10 3.08 8.42 -6.24
N ALA A 11 2.24 7.51 -6.75
CA ALA A 11 1.49 7.73 -7.97
C ALA A 11 0.70 9.05 -7.91
N GLN A 12 1.11 10.03 -8.71
CA GLN A 12 0.53 11.39 -8.74
C GLN A 12 0.50 12.07 -7.35
N CYS A 13 1.50 11.82 -6.52
CA CYS A 13 1.70 12.47 -5.22
C CYS A 13 3.15 12.91 -5.07
N THR A 14 3.41 13.94 -4.26
CA THR A 14 4.79 14.38 -4.01
C THR A 14 5.44 13.50 -2.95
N ASP A 15 6.73 13.21 -3.11
CA ASP A 15 7.50 12.42 -2.13
C ASP A 15 7.45 13.02 -0.72
N HIS A 16 7.48 14.36 -0.62
CA HIS A 16 7.32 15.06 0.64
C HIS A 16 5.99 14.70 1.34
N ARG A 17 4.88 14.65 0.59
CA ARG A 17 3.57 14.29 1.14
C ARG A 17 3.51 12.80 1.53
N VAL A 18 4.06 11.92 0.70
CA VAL A 18 4.15 10.49 0.99
C VAL A 18 4.91 10.27 2.30
N ASN A 19 6.09 10.87 2.46
CA ASN A 19 6.91 10.74 3.67
C ASN A 19 6.18 11.21 4.94
N GLN A 20 5.41 12.30 4.85
CA GLN A 20 4.58 12.77 5.97
C GLN A 20 3.54 11.72 6.39
N VAL A 21 2.81 11.15 5.43
CA VAL A 21 1.75 10.16 5.69
C VAL A 21 2.33 8.83 6.15
N SER A 22 3.35 8.32 5.47
CA SER A 22 3.98 7.01 5.71
C SER A 22 4.46 6.85 7.16
N SER A 23 4.96 7.92 7.79
CA SER A 23 5.48 7.87 9.17
C SER A 23 4.44 7.45 10.22
N GLY A 24 3.18 7.87 10.05
CA GLY A 24 2.05 7.46 10.90
C GLY A 24 1.40 6.19 10.38
N LEU A 25 1.32 6.05 9.06
CA LEU A 25 0.70 4.91 8.39
C LEU A 25 1.38 3.60 8.76
N PHE A 26 2.72 3.51 8.69
CA PHE A 26 3.46 2.28 8.99
C PHE A 26 3.52 1.94 10.48
N LYS A 27 3.25 2.92 11.36
CA LYS A 27 3.05 2.64 12.79
C LYS A 27 1.67 2.03 13.06
N LYS A 28 0.65 2.47 12.32
CA LYS A 28 -0.72 1.96 12.44
C LYS A 28 -0.88 0.59 11.77
N TYR A 29 -0.24 0.42 10.62
CA TYR A 29 -0.25 -0.78 9.81
C TYR A 29 1.17 -1.33 9.74
N SER A 30 1.57 -2.08 10.78
CA SER A 30 2.95 -2.53 10.98
C SER A 30 3.32 -3.82 10.24
N SER A 31 2.37 -4.43 9.52
CA SER A 31 2.59 -5.67 8.79
C SER A 31 1.74 -5.71 7.51
N ILE A 32 2.04 -6.66 6.63
CA ILE A 32 1.28 -6.83 5.40
C ILE A 32 -0.14 -7.31 5.66
N GLU A 33 -0.35 -8.12 6.71
CA GLU A 33 -1.65 -8.53 7.22
C GLU A 33 -2.45 -7.33 7.71
N ALA A 34 -1.80 -6.39 8.41
CA ALA A 34 -2.46 -5.17 8.86
C ALA A 34 -3.02 -4.36 7.69
N PHE A 35 -2.30 -4.30 6.57
CA PHE A 35 -2.79 -3.66 5.33
C PHE A 35 -3.85 -4.49 4.60
N ALA A 36 -3.64 -5.81 4.50
CA ALA A 36 -4.54 -6.72 3.78
C ALA A 36 -5.95 -6.76 4.42
N PHE A 37 -6.02 -6.72 5.75
CA PHE A 37 -7.27 -6.77 6.51
C PHE A 37 -7.70 -5.41 7.08
N ALA A 38 -7.05 -4.31 6.65
CA ALA A 38 -7.43 -2.97 7.04
C ALA A 38 -8.89 -2.66 6.67
N ASN A 39 -9.58 -1.85 7.48
CA ASN A 39 -10.86 -1.28 7.04
C ASN A 39 -10.60 -0.32 5.87
N LEU A 40 -11.18 -0.60 4.70
CA LEU A 40 -10.91 0.17 3.48
C LEU A 40 -11.26 1.66 3.62
N ASN A 41 -12.35 1.99 4.31
CA ASN A 41 -12.76 3.38 4.53
C ASN A 41 -11.82 4.10 5.50
N GLU A 42 -11.27 3.39 6.48
CA GLU A 42 -10.29 3.93 7.43
C GLU A 42 -8.95 4.17 6.75
N LEU A 43 -8.42 3.15 6.05
CA LEU A 43 -7.19 3.25 5.28
C LEU A 43 -7.26 4.39 4.27
N SER A 44 -8.40 4.55 3.60
CA SER A 44 -8.61 5.65 2.66
C SER A 44 -8.61 7.03 3.32
N LYS A 45 -9.12 7.14 4.56
CA LYS A 45 -9.04 8.39 5.34
C LYS A 45 -7.62 8.67 5.79
N ASP A 46 -6.87 7.65 6.21
CA ASP A 46 -5.48 7.81 6.67
C ASP A 46 -4.56 8.33 5.56
N ILE A 47 -4.82 7.93 4.31
CA ILE A 47 -4.05 8.36 3.12
C ILE A 47 -4.75 9.46 2.30
N TYR A 48 -5.79 10.11 2.87
CA TYR A 48 -6.61 11.10 2.16
C TYR A 48 -5.78 12.18 1.48
N SER A 49 -4.72 12.66 2.15
CA SER A 49 -3.84 13.72 1.65
C SER A 49 -2.95 13.32 0.48
N CYS A 50 -2.88 12.03 0.12
CA CYS A 50 -2.09 11.55 -1.02
C CYS A 50 -2.83 11.63 -2.37
N GLY A 51 -4.08 12.11 -2.41
CA GLY A 51 -4.88 12.17 -3.64
C GLY A 51 -5.25 10.77 -4.17
N TYR A 52 -6.36 10.64 -4.90
CA TYR A 52 -6.88 9.34 -5.37
C TYR A 52 -6.97 8.26 -4.25
N HIS A 53 -7.17 8.70 -3.00
CA HIS A 53 -7.03 7.87 -1.80
C HIS A 53 -7.96 6.66 -1.77
N ASN A 54 -9.15 6.74 -2.41
CA ASN A 54 -10.05 5.60 -2.54
C ASN A 54 -9.45 4.49 -3.41
N GLN A 55 -8.83 4.85 -4.54
CA GLN A 55 -8.20 3.90 -5.44
C GLN A 55 -6.91 3.36 -4.84
N LYS A 56 -6.10 4.23 -4.23
CA LYS A 56 -4.85 3.84 -3.54
C LYS A 56 -5.11 2.88 -2.38
N ALA A 57 -6.14 3.13 -1.57
CA ALA A 57 -6.48 2.24 -0.47
C ALA A 57 -6.87 0.83 -0.98
N LYS A 58 -7.64 0.77 -2.08
CA LYS A 58 -7.98 -0.51 -2.74
C LYS A 58 -6.74 -1.21 -3.29
N SER A 59 -5.82 -0.48 -3.92
CA SER A 59 -4.57 -1.03 -4.44
C SER A 59 -3.66 -1.54 -3.32
N ILE A 60 -3.49 -0.78 -2.24
CA ILE A 60 -2.67 -1.19 -1.08
C ILE A 60 -3.25 -2.45 -0.44
N GLN A 61 -4.56 -2.48 -0.17
CA GLN A 61 -5.21 -3.66 0.39
C GLN A 61 -5.13 -4.86 -0.56
N GLY A 62 -5.41 -4.65 -1.85
CA GLY A 62 -5.40 -5.71 -2.87
C GLY A 62 -4.00 -6.30 -3.11
N SER A 63 -2.97 -5.46 -3.19
CA SER A 63 -1.57 -5.91 -3.28
C SER A 63 -1.14 -6.65 -2.03
N SER A 64 -1.54 -6.20 -0.84
CA SER A 64 -1.24 -6.88 0.42
C SER A 64 -1.93 -8.25 0.51
N LEU A 65 -3.18 -8.36 0.07
CA LEU A 65 -3.90 -9.63 -0.03
C LEU A 65 -3.26 -10.59 -1.05
N ALA A 66 -2.87 -10.09 -2.23
CA ALA A 66 -2.18 -10.89 -3.24
C ALA A 66 -0.85 -11.43 -2.71
N ILE A 67 -0.08 -10.61 -2.00
CA ILE A 67 1.19 -11.04 -1.38
C ILE A 67 0.97 -12.15 -0.35
N LEU A 68 -0.05 -12.03 0.49
CA LEU A 68 -0.35 -13.08 1.47
C LEU A 68 -0.77 -14.40 0.83
N ASN A 69 -1.60 -14.35 -0.21
CA ASN A 69 -2.19 -15.53 -0.82
C ASN A 69 -1.24 -16.22 -1.81
N ASP A 70 -0.54 -15.43 -2.63
CA ASP A 70 0.18 -15.93 -3.81
C ASP A 70 1.70 -15.97 -3.58
N TYR A 71 2.21 -15.27 -2.56
CA TYR A 71 3.64 -15.08 -2.31
C TYR A 71 4.05 -15.32 -0.85
N GLU A 72 3.24 -16.07 -0.08
CA GLU A 72 3.53 -16.47 1.30
C GLU A 72 3.85 -15.30 2.26
N GLY A 73 3.31 -14.11 1.97
CA GLY A 73 3.55 -12.89 2.76
C GLY A 73 4.84 -12.13 2.40
N GLU A 74 5.61 -12.61 1.42
CA GLU A 74 6.82 -11.95 0.96
C GLU A 74 6.59 -11.13 -0.32
N VAL A 75 7.20 -9.94 -0.39
CA VAL A 75 7.10 -9.11 -1.60
C VAL A 75 7.90 -9.80 -2.72
N PRO A 76 7.32 -10.01 -3.92
CA PRO A 76 8.01 -10.63 -5.04
C PRO A 76 9.30 -9.87 -5.40
N GLN A 77 10.33 -10.62 -5.80
CA GLN A 77 11.64 -10.04 -6.11
C GLN A 77 11.86 -9.78 -7.61
N THR A 78 10.91 -10.21 -8.46
CA THR A 78 11.00 -10.02 -9.91
C THR A 78 10.06 -8.92 -10.39
N MET A 79 10.50 -8.13 -11.38
CA MET A 79 9.67 -7.07 -11.97
C MET A 79 8.39 -7.62 -12.61
N GLU A 80 8.48 -8.79 -13.25
CA GLU A 80 7.34 -9.46 -13.88
C GLU A 80 6.23 -9.82 -12.89
N GLU A 81 6.59 -10.18 -11.66
CA GLU A 81 5.63 -10.46 -10.59
C GLU A 81 5.15 -9.19 -9.91
N LEU A 82 6.03 -8.21 -9.71
CA LEU A 82 5.65 -6.92 -9.11
C LEU A 82 4.55 -6.21 -9.90
N ILE A 83 4.63 -6.18 -11.23
CA ILE A 83 3.62 -5.54 -12.10
C ILE A 83 2.25 -6.25 -12.05
N LYS A 84 2.18 -7.50 -11.55
CA LYS A 84 0.90 -8.20 -11.35
C LYS A 84 0.17 -7.70 -10.10
N LEU A 85 0.86 -7.04 -9.18
CA LEU A 85 0.26 -6.54 -7.94
C LEU A 85 -0.63 -5.32 -8.22
N PRO A 86 -1.84 -5.25 -7.63
CA PRO A 86 -2.72 -4.10 -7.78
C PRO A 86 -2.07 -2.76 -7.41
N GLY A 87 -1.98 -1.86 -8.39
CA GLY A 87 -1.49 -0.49 -8.22
C GLY A 87 0.03 -0.31 -8.36
N VAL A 88 0.74 -1.37 -8.80
CA VAL A 88 2.15 -1.32 -9.19
C VAL A 88 2.28 -1.19 -10.70
#